data_AF-A0A9R0W944-F1
#
_entry.id   AF-A0A9R0W944-F1
#
_cell.length_a   1.000
_cell.length_b   1.000
_cell.length_c   1.000
_cell.angle_alpha   90.00
_cell.angle_beta   90.00
_cell.angle_gamma   90.00
#
_symmetry.space_group_name_H-M   'P 1'
#
loop_
_entity.id
_entity.type
_entity.pdbx_description
1 polymer ?
#
loop_
_entity_poly.entity_id
_entity_poly.type
_entity_poly.pdbx_seq_one_letter_code
_entity_poly.pdbx_strand_id
1 'polypeptide(L)'
;MAIYGPIRERTLHKSSSWRTLSDFATGEEIFYKLRQLQKAISQQDALVGLSTVWKSLPTKANREIQKLEQEVRLLILNVTKEHSRGSSNEDDDCIKTKHNGLLRSIVNSARHCPASYRGSAEDYIVDNCKSIYFAGHETTAVTVTWCLMLLATHPAWQDRARAEALEVCRGGTELDVDVLRRLKTITMVIQETLRLYPPGSLIMREALKDFKFGGLDIPRGTIIQTAIPMLHLDKDVWGQDAGEFQPDRFANGAAAACEPSHMYLPFGHGPRICAGQNLAMMELKVVLVRLLTKFSFSRSPGYRHAPLFRLTIEPGFGMPLVVTKLP
;
A
#
# COMPACT_ATOMS: atom_id res chain seq x y z
N MET A 1 -5.99 5.69 -19.02
CA MET A 1 -5.93 6.26 -17.67
C MET A 1 -4.55 5.91 -17.11
N ALA A 2 -3.67 6.88 -16.87
CA ALA A 2 -2.35 6.61 -16.32
C ALA A 2 -2.47 6.41 -14.81
N ILE A 3 -2.23 5.19 -14.33
CA ILE A 3 -2.39 4.85 -12.90
C ILE A 3 -1.20 5.42 -12.07
N TYR A 4 -0.09 5.74 -12.73
CA TYR A 4 1.11 6.38 -12.15
C TYR A 4 1.69 7.44 -13.09
N GLY A 5 0.98 8.56 -13.25
CA GLY A 5 1.46 9.72 -13.99
C GLY A 5 0.56 10.93 -13.75
N PRO A 6 1.08 12.18 -13.83
CA PRO A 6 0.27 13.37 -13.61
C PRO A 6 -0.60 13.60 -14.84
N ILE A 7 -1.90 13.33 -14.77
CA ILE A 7 -2.83 13.74 -15.83
C ILE A 7 -4.10 14.38 -15.26
N ARG A 8 -4.29 15.60 -15.74
CA ARG A 8 -5.35 16.59 -15.52
C ARG A 8 -6.78 16.04 -15.60
N GLU A 9 -7.61 16.64 -14.76
CA GLU A 9 -9.07 16.64 -14.80
C GLU A 9 -9.65 16.89 -16.20
N ARG A 10 -10.70 16.15 -16.54
CA ARG A 10 -12.03 16.73 -16.82
C ARG A 10 -13.08 15.65 -17.04
N THR A 11 -14.30 16.03 -16.67
CA THR A 11 -15.60 15.44 -17.01
C THR A 11 -16.02 14.22 -16.21
N LEU A 12 -16.88 14.46 -15.20
CA LEU A 12 -18.16 13.75 -14.96
C LEU A 12 -18.91 14.48 -13.83
N HIS A 13 -19.51 15.64 -14.17
CA HIS A 13 -20.53 16.27 -13.33
C HIS A 13 -21.91 15.78 -13.78
N LYS A 14 -22.71 15.34 -12.78
CA LYS A 14 -24.17 15.22 -12.71
C LYS A 14 -24.67 13.80 -12.44
N SER A 15 -24.75 13.45 -11.15
CA SER A 15 -26.01 12.95 -10.57
C SER A 15 -26.02 13.21 -9.07
N SER A 16 -27.19 13.66 -8.59
CA SER A 16 -27.46 14.15 -7.25
C SER A 16 -27.62 13.01 -6.24
N SER A 17 -26.55 12.64 -5.53
CA SER A 17 -26.64 11.81 -4.30
C SER A 17 -25.41 11.90 -3.36
N TRP A 18 -24.50 12.86 -3.54
CA TRP A 18 -23.21 12.85 -2.83
C TRP A 18 -23.07 14.02 -1.84
N ARG A 19 -23.47 13.80 -0.59
CA ARG A 19 -23.10 14.66 0.56
C ARG A 19 -21.72 14.28 1.17
N THR A 20 -20.90 13.49 0.48
CA THR A 20 -19.59 12.98 0.95
C THR A 20 -18.38 13.57 0.20
N LEU A 21 -18.54 14.66 -0.55
CA LEU A 21 -17.45 15.23 -1.35
C LEU A 21 -16.34 15.91 -0.52
N SER A 22 -16.62 16.39 0.70
CA SER A 22 -15.60 17.04 1.55
C SER A 22 -14.55 16.04 2.05
N ASP A 23 -14.97 14.94 2.65
CA ASP A 23 -14.08 13.95 3.25
C ASP A 23 -13.23 13.24 2.19
N PHE A 24 -13.83 12.99 1.02
CA PHE A 24 -13.13 12.37 -0.11
C PHE A 24 -12.07 13.31 -0.71
N ALA A 25 -12.43 14.56 -1.00
CA ALA A 25 -11.49 15.52 -1.58
C ALA A 25 -10.33 15.84 -0.62
N THR A 26 -10.61 16.00 0.68
CA THR A 26 -9.56 16.17 1.69
C THR A 26 -8.66 14.93 1.80
N GLY A 27 -9.23 13.72 1.71
CA GLY A 27 -8.47 12.48 1.64
C GLY A 27 -7.52 12.42 0.44
N GLU A 28 -8.01 12.73 -0.77
CA GLU A 28 -7.20 12.81 -1.98
C GLU A 28 -6.04 13.81 -1.84
N GLU A 29 -6.31 14.98 -1.25
CA GLU A 29 -5.27 15.98 -1.01
C GLU A 29 -4.20 15.48 -0.02
N ILE A 30 -4.60 14.80 1.07
CA ILE A 30 -3.67 14.18 2.02
C ILE A 30 -2.77 13.17 1.30
N PHE A 31 -3.34 12.25 0.51
CA PHE A 31 -2.56 11.23 -0.20
C PHE A 31 -1.62 11.86 -1.24
N TYR A 32 -2.09 12.87 -1.97
CA TYR A 32 -1.26 13.61 -2.93
C TYR A 32 -0.04 14.25 -2.24
N LYS A 33 -0.24 14.93 -1.11
CA LYS A 33 0.86 15.55 -0.36
C LYS A 33 1.79 14.52 0.29
N LEU A 34 1.25 13.40 0.80
CA LEU A 34 2.07 12.29 1.31
C LEU A 34 2.99 11.71 0.24
N ARG A 35 2.51 11.57 -1.01
CA ARG A 35 3.34 11.15 -2.14
C ARG A 35 4.42 12.18 -2.48
N GLN A 36 4.09 13.47 -2.49
CA GLN A 36 5.09 14.52 -2.69
C GLN A 36 6.17 14.46 -1.61
N LEU A 37 5.76 14.27 -0.35
CA LEU A 37 6.65 14.12 0.79
C LEU A 37 7.56 12.88 0.65
N GLN A 38 7.00 11.72 0.31
CA GLN A 38 7.77 10.49 0.02
C GLN A 38 8.83 10.74 -1.05
N LYS A 39 8.45 11.37 -2.16
CA LYS A 39 9.36 11.65 -3.27
C LYS A 39 10.50 12.57 -2.81
N ALA A 40 10.17 13.65 -2.10
CA ALA A 40 11.17 14.58 -1.58
C ALA A 40 12.14 13.90 -0.60
N ILE A 41 11.63 13.07 0.33
CA ILE A 41 12.45 12.32 1.29
C ILE A 41 13.34 11.29 0.57
N SER A 42 12.80 10.53 -0.38
CA SER A 42 13.55 9.48 -1.10
C SER A 42 14.68 10.02 -2.00
N GLN A 43 14.62 11.31 -2.34
CA GLN A 43 15.64 12.00 -3.15
C GLN A 43 16.75 12.65 -2.30
N GLN A 44 16.67 12.59 -0.97
CA GLN A 44 17.75 13.07 -0.11
C GLN A 44 18.91 12.07 -0.13
N ASP A 45 20.13 12.60 -0.27
CA ASP A 45 21.35 11.78 -0.31
C ASP A 45 21.48 10.86 0.90
N ALA A 46 21.87 9.61 0.61
CA ALA A 46 21.93 8.48 1.53
C ALA A 46 23.07 8.56 2.57
N LEU A 47 23.39 9.75 3.09
CA LEU A 47 24.22 9.92 4.28
C LEU A 47 23.38 9.63 5.54
N VAL A 48 22.90 8.38 5.64
CA VAL A 48 22.07 7.87 6.74
C VAL A 48 22.74 8.12 8.09
N GLY A 49 24.09 8.09 8.15
CA GLY A 49 24.88 8.34 9.36
C GLY A 49 24.94 9.79 9.85
N LEU A 50 24.61 10.78 9.02
CA LEU A 50 24.54 12.21 9.41
C LEU A 50 23.10 12.74 9.47
N SER A 51 22.11 11.83 9.44
CA SER A 51 20.71 12.11 9.19
C SER A 51 20.14 13.24 10.06
N THR A 52 20.50 13.36 11.34
CA THR A 52 19.87 14.36 12.22
C THR A 52 20.36 15.77 11.91
N VAL A 53 21.67 15.94 11.77
CA VAL A 53 22.29 17.25 11.44
C VAL A 53 21.87 17.69 10.04
N TRP A 54 21.90 16.77 9.07
CA TRP A 54 21.57 17.08 7.69
C TRP A 54 20.10 17.45 7.50
N LYS A 55 19.18 16.81 8.25
CA LYS A 55 17.74 17.17 8.26
C LYS A 55 17.48 18.54 8.89
N SER A 56 18.32 18.99 9.82
CA SER A 56 18.20 20.29 10.47
C SER A 56 18.77 21.46 9.65
N LEU A 57 19.54 21.19 8.59
CA LEU A 57 20.09 22.26 7.74
C LEU A 57 18.97 22.95 6.93
N PRO A 58 18.97 24.29 6.80
CA PRO A 58 17.91 25.02 6.11
C PRO A 58 18.07 24.99 4.57
N THR A 59 18.30 23.82 3.99
CA THR A 59 18.38 23.63 2.54
C THR A 59 17.00 23.81 1.89
N LYS A 60 16.97 24.11 0.58
CA LYS A 60 15.69 24.19 -0.17
C LYS A 60 14.89 22.89 -0.07
N ALA A 61 15.57 21.75 -0.16
CA ALA A 61 14.94 20.44 -0.04
C ALA A 61 14.35 20.19 1.36
N ASN A 62 15.09 20.51 2.43
CA ASN A 62 14.59 20.36 3.80
C ASN A 62 13.42 21.30 4.09
N ARG A 63 13.46 22.55 3.60
CA ARG A 63 12.33 23.48 3.74
C ARG A 63 11.08 22.98 3.03
N GLU A 64 11.23 22.39 1.84
CA GLU A 64 10.09 21.81 1.12
C GLU A 64 9.49 20.60 1.86
N ILE A 65 10.33 19.73 2.41
CA ILE A 65 9.89 18.61 3.26
C ILE A 65 9.15 19.13 4.50
N GLN A 66 9.71 20.09 5.22
CA GLN A 66 9.08 20.69 6.40
C GLN A 66 7.71 21.33 6.06
N LYS A 67 7.64 22.03 4.92
CA LYS A 67 6.40 22.61 4.41
C LYS A 67 5.35 21.51 4.14
N LEU A 68 5.72 20.47 3.40
CA LEU A 68 4.83 19.33 3.11
C LEU A 68 4.39 18.61 4.39
N GLU A 69 5.29 18.40 5.35
CA GLU A 69 4.97 17.82 6.65
C GLU A 69 3.93 18.65 7.41
N GLN A 70 4.08 19.98 7.39
CA GLN A 70 3.17 20.89 8.06
C GLN A 70 1.80 20.97 7.37
N GLU A 71 1.76 20.95 6.03
CA GLU A 71 0.50 20.89 5.29
C GLU A 71 -0.26 19.59 5.57
N VAL A 72 0.41 18.43 5.53
CA VAL A 72 -0.19 17.13 5.88
C VAL A 72 -0.67 17.14 7.34
N ARG A 73 0.11 17.69 8.26
CA ARG A 73 -0.28 17.85 9.67
C ARG A 73 -1.60 18.61 9.80
N LEU A 74 -1.67 19.79 9.17
CA LEU A 74 -2.85 20.66 9.26
C LEU A 74 -4.09 19.99 8.66
N LEU A 75 -3.97 19.29 7.53
CA LEU A 75 -5.07 18.55 6.93
C LEU A 75 -5.60 17.45 7.85
N ILE A 76 -4.71 16.64 8.44
CA ILE A 76 -5.11 15.57 9.36
C ILE A 76 -5.81 16.13 10.61
N LEU A 77 -5.28 17.20 11.19
CA LEU A 77 -5.90 17.86 12.34
C LEU A 77 -7.26 18.46 11.98
N ASN A 78 -7.44 18.98 10.76
CA ASN A 78 -8.73 19.49 10.31
C ASN A 78 -9.77 18.38 10.19
N VAL A 79 -9.43 17.26 9.53
CA VAL A 79 -10.30 16.07 9.44
C VAL A 79 -10.69 15.57 10.84
N THR A 80 -9.73 15.57 11.77
CA THR A 80 -9.97 15.15 13.16
C THR A 80 -10.95 16.08 13.89
N LYS A 81 -10.82 17.40 13.69
CA LYS A 81 -11.70 18.41 14.30
C LYS A 81 -13.11 18.36 13.73
N GLU A 82 -13.24 18.21 12.42
CA GLU A 82 -14.54 18.04 11.74
C GLU A 82 -15.25 16.78 12.24
N HIS A 83 -14.52 15.67 12.38
CA HIS A 83 -15.06 14.43 12.92
C HIS A 83 -15.54 14.56 14.37
N SER A 84 -14.80 15.30 15.20
CA SER A 84 -15.17 15.54 16.60
C SER A 84 -16.43 16.41 16.74
N ARG A 85 -16.64 17.36 15.82
CA ARG A 85 -17.85 18.23 15.78
C ARG A 85 -19.09 17.52 15.26
N GLY A 86 -18.93 16.55 14.34
CA GLY A 86 -20.04 15.73 13.85
C GLY A 86 -20.55 14.71 14.87
N SER A 87 -19.72 14.31 15.83
CA SER A 87 -20.06 13.29 16.84
C SER A 87 -20.83 13.81 18.06
N SER A 88 -21.04 15.12 18.20
CA SER A 88 -21.76 15.72 19.35
C SER A 88 -23.28 15.86 19.12
N ASN A 89 -23.78 15.55 17.93
CA ASN A 89 -25.19 15.65 17.56
C ASN A 89 -25.69 14.35 16.90
N GLU A 90 -25.99 13.30 17.68
CA GLU A 90 -26.99 12.25 17.34
C GLU A 90 -26.99 11.16 18.43
N ASP A 91 -28.07 11.14 19.22
CA ASP A 91 -28.64 9.90 19.76
C ASP A 91 -29.15 9.04 18.57
N ASP A 92 -28.92 7.74 18.64
CA ASP A 92 -29.56 6.68 17.84
C ASP A 92 -29.23 6.58 16.32
N ASP A 93 -28.27 5.72 15.93
CA ASP A 93 -28.41 4.72 14.84
C ASP A 93 -27.14 3.83 14.72
N CYS A 94 -27.32 2.50 14.77
CA CYS A 94 -26.27 1.47 14.78
C CYS A 94 -25.48 1.37 13.45
N ILE A 95 -25.95 2.04 12.39
CA ILE A 95 -25.39 1.90 11.04
C ILE A 95 -24.52 3.10 10.63
N LYS A 96 -24.79 4.32 11.12
CA LYS A 96 -23.97 5.52 10.85
C LYS A 96 -22.63 5.51 11.59
N THR A 97 -22.50 4.69 12.63
CA THR A 97 -21.30 4.56 13.49
C THR A 97 -20.11 3.84 12.83
N LYS A 98 -20.26 3.29 11.62
CA LYS A 98 -19.27 2.39 11.01
C LYS A 98 -18.09 3.06 10.27
N HIS A 99 -18.25 4.27 9.75
CA HIS A 99 -17.30 4.79 8.75
C HIS A 99 -15.98 5.37 9.29
N ASN A 100 -15.81 5.56 10.60
CA ASN A 100 -14.62 6.23 11.17
C ASN A 100 -14.05 5.57 12.44
N GLY A 101 -14.24 4.25 12.59
CA GLY A 101 -13.79 3.51 13.77
C GLY A 101 -12.29 3.65 14.05
N LEU A 102 -11.46 3.70 13.00
CA LEU A 102 -10.00 3.81 13.15
C LEU A 102 -9.56 5.20 13.61
N LEU A 103 -9.99 6.27 12.94
CA LEU A 103 -9.67 7.65 13.33
C LEU A 103 -10.18 7.95 14.74
N ARG A 104 -11.41 7.53 15.07
CA ARG A 104 -11.97 7.67 16.41
C ARG A 104 -11.16 6.90 17.45
N SER A 105 -10.69 5.69 17.12
CA SER A 105 -9.82 4.91 18.02
C SER A 105 -8.50 5.62 18.26
N ILE A 106 -7.86 6.17 17.22
CA ILE A 106 -6.62 6.95 17.36
C ILE A 106 -6.83 8.16 18.26
N VAL A 107 -7.90 8.92 18.04
CA VAL A 107 -8.24 10.10 18.87
C VAL A 107 -8.51 9.72 20.33
N ASN A 108 -9.23 8.62 20.57
CA ASN A 108 -9.49 8.12 21.91
C ASN A 108 -8.20 7.66 22.61
N SER A 109 -7.31 6.98 21.89
CA SER A 109 -6.01 6.56 22.38
C SER A 109 -5.08 7.76 22.65
N ALA A 110 -5.19 8.84 21.87
CA ALA A 110 -4.42 10.05 22.10
C ALA A 110 -4.72 10.72 23.44
N ARG A 111 -5.94 10.53 23.99
CA ARG A 111 -6.30 10.99 25.35
C ARG A 111 -5.56 10.24 26.45
N HIS A 112 -5.08 9.04 26.13
CA HIS A 112 -4.33 8.17 27.03
C HIS A 112 -2.95 7.88 26.44
N CYS A 113 -2.29 8.92 25.89
CA CYS A 113 -0.98 8.76 25.29
C CYS A 113 -0.04 7.96 26.21
N PRO A 114 0.59 6.88 25.72
CA PRO A 114 1.53 6.11 26.53
C PRO A 114 2.63 7.02 27.09
N ALA A 115 3.03 6.81 28.34
CA ALA A 115 4.11 7.59 28.96
C ALA A 115 5.44 7.52 28.18
N SER A 116 5.60 6.50 27.33
CA SER A 116 6.76 6.34 26.44
C SER A 116 6.74 7.25 25.20
N TYR A 117 5.60 7.84 24.84
CA TYR A 117 5.49 8.75 23.70
C TYR A 117 5.95 10.15 24.08
N ARG A 118 6.88 10.73 23.32
CA ARG A 118 7.56 11.99 23.64
C ARG A 118 6.91 13.24 23.03
N GLY A 119 5.78 13.10 22.34
CA GLY A 119 5.06 14.20 21.67
C GLY A 119 3.74 14.57 22.37
N SER A 120 3.06 15.60 21.84
CA SER A 120 1.71 15.98 22.27
C SER A 120 0.64 14.98 21.79
N ALA A 121 -0.58 15.09 22.33
CA ALA A 121 -1.72 14.28 21.85
C ALA A 121 -2.03 14.55 20.37
N GLU A 122 -1.85 15.78 19.89
CA GLU A 122 -1.98 16.11 18.47
C GLU A 122 -0.89 15.44 17.63
N ASP A 123 0.36 15.42 18.13
CA ASP A 123 1.45 14.71 17.45
C ASP A 123 1.13 13.21 17.36
N TYR A 124 0.59 12.61 18.43
CA TYR A 124 0.21 11.21 18.42
C TYR A 124 -0.84 10.91 17.34
N ILE A 125 -1.86 11.76 17.20
CA ILE A 125 -2.90 11.61 16.17
C ILE A 125 -2.27 11.74 14.78
N VAL A 126 -1.49 12.80 14.57
CA VAL A 126 -0.88 13.10 13.28
C VAL A 126 0.07 11.98 12.86
N ASP A 127 0.95 11.52 13.75
CA ASP A 127 1.94 10.49 13.45
C ASP A 127 1.27 9.16 13.11
N ASN A 128 0.27 8.74 13.88
CA ASN A 128 -0.46 7.49 13.60
C ASN A 128 -1.26 7.58 12.30
N CYS A 129 -1.99 8.67 12.07
CA CYS A 129 -2.74 8.87 10.82
C CYS A 129 -1.80 8.92 9.61
N LYS A 130 -0.70 9.69 9.67
CA LYS A 130 0.32 9.73 8.61
C LYS A 130 0.87 8.33 8.32
N SER A 131 1.24 7.59 9.37
CA SER A 131 1.80 6.25 9.22
C SER A 131 0.82 5.29 8.54
N ILE A 132 -0.44 5.30 8.94
CA ILE A 132 -1.47 4.39 8.40
C ILE A 132 -1.83 4.78 6.97
N TYR A 133 -2.07 6.07 6.70
CA TYR A 133 -2.44 6.56 5.37
C TYR A 133 -1.33 6.32 4.37
N PHE A 134 -0.08 6.60 4.75
CA PHE A 134 1.07 6.30 3.91
C PHE A 134 1.21 4.80 3.64
N ALA A 135 1.20 3.99 4.70
CA ALA A 135 1.41 2.55 4.58
C ALA A 135 0.31 1.86 3.77
N GLY A 136 -0.95 2.23 3.97
CA GLY A 136 -2.09 1.61 3.30
C GLY A 136 -2.28 2.07 1.86
N HIS A 137 -2.15 3.37 1.59
CA HIS A 137 -2.47 3.91 0.26
C HIS A 137 -1.41 3.56 -0.79
N GLU A 138 -0.15 3.93 -0.56
CA GLU A 138 0.89 3.79 -1.60
C GLU A 138 1.24 2.34 -1.89
N THR A 139 1.24 1.46 -0.88
CA THR A 139 1.57 0.04 -1.09
C THR A 139 0.46 -0.70 -1.85
N THR A 140 -0.81 -0.46 -1.52
CA THR A 140 -1.94 -1.05 -2.24
C THR A 140 -2.00 -0.50 -3.67
N ALA A 141 -1.89 0.81 -3.88
CA ALA A 141 -1.95 1.43 -5.20
C ALA A 141 -0.85 0.93 -6.15
N VAL A 142 0.39 0.81 -5.66
CA VAL A 142 1.49 0.28 -6.47
C VAL A 142 1.32 -1.21 -6.77
N THR A 143 0.78 -1.99 -5.83
CA THR A 143 0.49 -3.42 -6.06
C THR A 143 -0.58 -3.60 -7.13
N VAL A 144 -1.69 -2.83 -7.08
CA VAL A 144 -2.70 -2.84 -8.15
C VAL A 144 -2.06 -2.51 -9.49
N THR A 145 -1.17 -1.52 -9.52
CA THR A 145 -0.48 -1.12 -10.75
C THR A 145 0.35 -2.26 -11.34
N TRP A 146 1.12 -2.98 -10.52
CA TRP A 146 1.89 -4.15 -10.95
C TRP A 146 0.98 -5.32 -11.36
N CYS A 147 -0.10 -5.59 -10.63
CA CYS A 147 -1.09 -6.61 -11.00
C CYS A 147 -1.65 -6.35 -12.40
N LEU A 148 -2.09 -5.11 -12.67
CA LEU A 148 -2.66 -4.76 -13.96
C LEU A 148 -1.65 -4.86 -15.10
N MET A 149 -0.39 -4.51 -14.85
CA MET A 149 0.70 -4.71 -15.82
C MET A 149 0.93 -6.19 -16.13
N LEU A 150 1.00 -7.03 -15.10
CA LEU A 150 1.19 -8.47 -15.25
C LEU A 150 0.00 -9.10 -15.98
N LEU A 151 -1.22 -8.74 -15.66
CA LEU A 151 -2.41 -9.21 -16.38
C LEU A 151 -2.46 -8.70 -17.83
N ALA A 152 -2.01 -7.46 -18.09
CA ALA A 152 -1.93 -6.90 -19.44
C ALA A 152 -0.87 -7.59 -20.32
N THR A 153 0.13 -8.23 -19.70
CA THR A 153 1.18 -9.00 -20.38
C THR A 153 0.90 -10.50 -20.41
N HIS A 154 -0.07 -10.98 -19.61
CA HIS A 154 -0.49 -12.38 -19.54
C HIS A 154 -2.01 -12.51 -19.74
N PRO A 155 -2.53 -12.40 -20.99
CA PRO A 155 -3.96 -12.39 -21.27
C PRO A 155 -4.71 -13.62 -20.73
N ALA A 156 -4.09 -14.80 -20.80
CA ALA A 156 -4.68 -16.04 -20.27
C ALA A 156 -4.96 -15.96 -18.74
N TRP A 157 -4.14 -15.22 -17.99
CA TRP A 157 -4.39 -14.98 -16.57
C TRP A 157 -5.42 -13.87 -16.35
N GLN A 158 -5.43 -12.85 -17.21
CA GLN A 158 -6.46 -11.81 -17.19
C GLN A 158 -7.86 -12.39 -17.43
N ASP A 159 -7.99 -13.31 -18.37
CA ASP A 159 -9.27 -13.95 -18.71
C ASP A 159 -9.73 -14.89 -17.59
N ARG A 160 -8.82 -15.68 -17.00
CA ARG A 160 -9.11 -16.51 -15.83
C ARG A 160 -9.59 -15.67 -14.64
N ALA A 161 -8.85 -14.61 -14.30
CA ALA A 161 -9.21 -13.70 -13.21
C ALA A 161 -10.53 -12.95 -13.49
N ARG A 162 -10.78 -12.56 -14.75
CA ARG A 162 -12.03 -11.95 -15.19
C ARG A 162 -13.21 -12.90 -15.06
N ALA A 163 -13.07 -14.15 -15.46
CA ALA A 163 -14.13 -15.14 -15.35
C ALA A 163 -14.56 -15.32 -13.88
N GLU A 164 -13.60 -15.45 -12.96
CA GLU A 164 -13.86 -15.51 -11.52
C GLU A 164 -14.52 -14.21 -11.00
N ALA A 165 -14.05 -13.03 -11.44
CA ALA A 165 -14.63 -11.74 -11.07
C ALA A 165 -16.09 -11.58 -11.54
N LEU A 166 -16.39 -12.00 -12.77
CA LEU A 166 -17.74 -11.96 -13.32
C LEU A 166 -18.67 -12.93 -12.59
N GLU A 167 -18.19 -14.12 -12.26
CA GLU A 167 -18.95 -15.14 -11.52
C GLU A 167 -19.43 -14.61 -10.17
N VAL A 168 -18.55 -14.00 -9.38
CA VAL A 168 -18.91 -13.49 -8.05
C VAL A 168 -19.78 -12.22 -8.09
N CYS A 169 -19.83 -11.51 -9.22
CA CYS A 169 -20.66 -10.33 -9.40
C CYS A 169 -21.99 -10.63 -10.11
N ARG A 170 -22.28 -11.88 -10.47
CA ARG A 170 -23.55 -12.26 -11.10
C ARG A 170 -24.73 -11.85 -10.21
N GLY A 171 -25.78 -11.31 -10.82
CA GLY A 171 -26.99 -10.93 -10.08
C GLY A 171 -26.85 -9.72 -9.16
N GLY A 172 -25.76 -8.95 -9.24
CA GLY A 172 -25.57 -7.74 -8.42
C GLY A 172 -25.10 -8.02 -6.99
N THR A 173 -24.56 -9.22 -6.72
CA THR A 173 -24.03 -9.59 -5.41
C THR A 173 -23.02 -8.58 -4.89
N GLU A 174 -23.19 -8.15 -3.64
CA GLU A 174 -22.23 -7.30 -2.96
C GLU A 174 -20.92 -8.06 -2.67
N LEU A 175 -19.79 -7.36 -2.77
CA LEU A 175 -18.49 -7.95 -2.46
C LEU A 175 -18.26 -7.95 -0.94
N ASP A 176 -18.90 -8.90 -0.26
CA ASP A 176 -18.70 -9.14 1.17
C ASP A 176 -17.43 -9.97 1.45
N VAL A 177 -17.11 -10.13 2.74
CA VAL A 177 -15.91 -10.85 3.17
C VAL A 177 -15.91 -12.32 2.73
N ASP A 178 -17.08 -12.97 2.67
CA ASP A 178 -17.20 -14.37 2.30
C ASP A 178 -17.01 -14.58 0.79
N VAL A 179 -17.50 -13.65 -0.03
CA VAL A 179 -17.19 -13.58 -1.47
C VAL A 179 -15.70 -13.41 -1.67
N LEU A 180 -15.05 -12.46 -0.98
CA LEU A 180 -13.62 -12.19 -1.14
C LEU A 180 -12.73 -13.38 -0.75
N ARG A 181 -13.17 -14.23 0.19
CA ARG A 181 -12.48 -15.48 0.56
C ARG A 181 -12.48 -16.51 -0.56
N ARG A 182 -13.49 -16.52 -1.43
CA ARG A 182 -13.65 -17.49 -2.53
C ARG A 182 -12.85 -17.15 -3.80
N LEU A 183 -12.33 -15.92 -3.91
CA LEU A 183 -11.55 -15.44 -5.06
C LEU A 183 -10.15 -16.07 -5.13
N LYS A 184 -10.05 -17.34 -5.54
CA LYS A 184 -8.80 -18.10 -5.56
C LYS A 184 -7.85 -17.58 -6.64
N THR A 185 -8.33 -17.39 -7.86
CA THR A 185 -7.54 -16.97 -9.03
C THR A 185 -6.98 -15.58 -8.82
N ILE A 186 -7.81 -14.62 -8.39
CA ILE A 186 -7.36 -13.27 -8.08
C ILE A 186 -6.38 -13.29 -6.91
N THR A 187 -6.57 -14.16 -5.90
CA THR A 187 -5.59 -14.31 -4.81
C THR A 187 -4.24 -14.77 -5.34
N MET A 188 -4.20 -15.79 -6.22
CA MET A 188 -2.95 -16.27 -6.81
C MET A 188 -2.23 -15.17 -7.61
N VAL A 189 -2.97 -14.40 -8.41
CA VAL A 189 -2.43 -13.25 -9.17
C VAL A 189 -1.81 -12.21 -8.22
N ILE A 190 -2.51 -11.86 -7.13
CA ILE A 190 -2.00 -10.91 -6.15
C ILE A 190 -0.72 -11.43 -5.49
N GLN A 191 -0.71 -12.69 -5.04
CA GLN A 191 0.45 -13.27 -4.37
C GLN A 191 1.67 -13.32 -5.30
N GLU A 192 1.50 -13.77 -6.54
CA GLU A 192 2.60 -13.78 -7.50
C GLU A 192 3.08 -12.37 -7.88
N THR A 193 2.16 -11.40 -7.90
CA THR A 193 2.53 -9.99 -8.05
C THR A 193 3.37 -9.49 -6.88
N LEU A 194 2.98 -9.80 -5.63
CA LEU A 194 3.74 -9.44 -4.43
C LEU A 194 5.09 -10.18 -4.36
N ARG A 195 5.19 -11.37 -4.97
CA ARG A 195 6.47 -12.09 -5.11
C ARG A 195 7.42 -11.33 -6.01
N LEU A 196 7.00 -11.00 -7.24
CA LEU A 196 7.84 -10.35 -8.25
C LEU A 196 8.09 -8.87 -7.99
N TYR A 197 7.08 -8.15 -7.47
CA TYR A 197 7.12 -6.70 -7.23
C TYR A 197 6.65 -6.36 -5.81
N PRO A 198 7.38 -6.79 -4.76
CA PRO A 198 7.01 -6.50 -3.38
C PRO A 198 7.11 -4.99 -3.12
N PRO A 199 6.00 -4.30 -2.74
CA PRO A 199 6.05 -2.87 -2.46
C PRO A 199 7.06 -2.54 -1.37
N GLY A 200 7.04 -3.29 -0.26
CA GLY A 200 8.10 -3.23 0.75
C GLY A 200 9.23 -4.17 0.35
N SER A 201 10.36 -3.63 -0.11
CA SER A 201 11.44 -4.45 -0.69
C SER A 201 12.61 -4.69 0.25
N LEU A 202 12.68 -3.91 1.34
CA LEU A 202 13.68 -4.03 2.39
C LEU A 202 12.99 -4.10 3.74
N ILE A 203 13.29 -5.14 4.52
CA ILE A 203 12.96 -5.20 5.94
C ILE A 203 14.20 -4.80 6.72
N MET A 204 14.07 -3.79 7.58
CA MET A 204 15.16 -3.35 8.47
C MET A 204 14.84 -3.67 9.93
N ARG A 205 15.83 -4.11 10.68
CA ARG A 205 15.76 -4.37 12.13
C ARG A 205 17.01 -3.84 12.80
N GLU A 206 16.87 -3.41 14.05
CA GLU A 206 18.00 -3.04 14.92
C GLU A 206 18.20 -4.14 15.97
N ALA A 207 19.45 -4.56 16.18
CA ALA A 207 19.82 -5.45 17.27
C ALA A 207 19.66 -4.72 18.61
N LEU A 208 18.67 -5.10 19.42
CA LEU A 208 18.42 -4.43 20.71
C LEU A 208 19.40 -4.85 21.82
N LYS A 209 20.12 -5.95 21.60
CA LYS A 209 21.17 -6.50 22.46
C LYS A 209 22.19 -7.24 21.60
N ASP A 210 23.37 -7.48 22.15
CA ASP A 210 24.37 -8.34 21.52
C ASP A 210 23.82 -9.76 21.38
N PHE A 211 24.00 -10.38 20.21
CA PHE A 211 23.60 -11.76 19.98
C PHE A 211 24.46 -12.44 18.90
N LYS A 212 24.45 -13.78 18.88
CA LYS A 212 25.08 -14.56 17.82
C LYS A 212 24.08 -14.96 16.75
N PHE A 213 24.45 -14.78 15.48
CA PHE A 213 23.69 -15.25 14.33
C PHE A 213 24.56 -16.18 13.47
N GLY A 214 24.33 -17.49 13.58
CA GLY A 214 25.26 -18.48 13.05
C GLY A 214 26.64 -18.32 13.69
N GLY A 215 27.67 -18.14 12.87
CA GLY A 215 29.04 -17.87 13.32
C GLY A 215 29.38 -16.39 13.55
N LEU A 216 28.42 -15.48 13.41
CA LEU A 216 28.64 -14.03 13.50
C LEU A 216 28.23 -13.48 14.86
N ASP A 217 29.09 -12.65 15.46
CA ASP A 217 28.75 -11.80 16.60
C ASP A 217 28.08 -10.52 16.09
N ILE A 218 26.86 -10.25 16.53
CA ILE A 218 26.06 -9.08 16.13
C ILE A 218 25.92 -8.15 17.34
N PRO A 219 26.65 -7.03 17.38
CA PRO A 219 26.55 -6.06 18.46
C PRO A 219 25.20 -5.34 18.48
N ARG A 220 24.79 -4.88 19.66
CA ARG A 220 23.66 -3.97 19.86
C ARG A 220 23.81 -2.72 18.99
N GLY A 221 22.70 -2.26 18.42
CA GLY A 221 22.64 -1.11 17.51
C GLY A 221 22.92 -1.48 16.05
N THR A 222 23.32 -2.71 15.75
CA THR A 222 23.53 -3.16 14.36
C THR A 222 22.20 -3.16 13.60
N ILE A 223 22.18 -2.47 12.45
CA ILE A 223 21.05 -2.51 11.51
C ILE A 223 21.20 -3.71 10.59
N ILE A 224 20.24 -4.62 10.66
CA ILE A 224 20.12 -5.81 9.81
C ILE A 224 19.09 -5.52 8.74
N GLN A 225 19.46 -5.72 7.48
CA GLN A 225 18.59 -5.50 6.33
C GLN A 225 18.36 -6.82 5.58
N THR A 226 17.11 -7.11 5.25
CA THR A 226 16.72 -8.26 4.44
C THR A 226 16.08 -7.76 3.15
N ALA A 227 16.70 -8.10 2.02
CA ALA A 227 16.18 -7.77 0.70
C ALA A 227 15.16 -8.81 0.25
N ILE A 228 13.88 -8.43 0.30
CA ILE A 228 12.76 -9.31 -0.07
C ILE A 228 12.86 -9.80 -1.53
N PRO A 229 13.16 -8.94 -2.53
CA PRO A 229 13.28 -9.42 -3.92
C PRO A 229 14.34 -10.51 -4.10
N MET A 230 15.42 -10.50 -3.32
CA MET A 230 16.45 -11.54 -3.41
C MET A 230 15.90 -12.90 -2.94
N LEU A 231 15.12 -12.92 -1.86
CA LEU A 231 14.49 -14.15 -1.37
C LEU A 231 13.38 -14.63 -2.32
N HIS A 232 12.60 -13.70 -2.85
CA HIS A 232 11.46 -13.99 -3.72
C HIS A 232 11.86 -14.44 -5.14
N LEU A 233 13.09 -14.14 -5.56
CA LEU A 233 13.64 -14.48 -6.88
C LEU A 233 14.80 -15.49 -6.80
N ASP A 234 15.06 -16.04 -5.60
CA ASP A 234 16.06 -17.06 -5.39
C ASP A 234 15.72 -18.31 -6.21
N LYS A 235 16.60 -18.68 -7.14
CA LYS A 235 16.37 -19.81 -8.05
C LYS A 235 16.50 -21.17 -7.38
N ASP A 236 17.21 -21.27 -6.26
CA ASP A 236 17.33 -22.51 -5.51
C ASP A 236 16.01 -22.83 -4.79
N VAL A 237 15.21 -21.80 -4.49
CA VAL A 237 13.92 -21.92 -3.82
C VAL A 237 12.73 -21.89 -4.78
N TRP A 238 12.76 -20.99 -5.77
CA TRP A 238 11.64 -20.74 -6.69
C TRP A 238 11.82 -21.42 -8.04
N GLY A 239 12.96 -22.07 -8.29
CA GLY A 239 13.27 -22.72 -9.56
C GLY A 239 13.87 -21.76 -10.61
N GLN A 240 14.24 -22.30 -11.77
CA GLN A 240 14.91 -21.50 -12.81
C GLN A 240 14.02 -20.42 -13.43
N ASP A 241 12.71 -20.61 -13.33
CA ASP A 241 11.66 -19.69 -13.76
C ASP A 241 11.23 -18.73 -12.63
N ALA A 242 12.07 -18.51 -11.61
CA ALA A 242 11.81 -17.56 -10.52
C ALA A 242 11.47 -16.14 -11.03
N GLY A 243 12.00 -15.72 -12.17
CA GLY A 243 11.69 -14.42 -12.79
C GLY A 243 10.35 -14.37 -13.53
N GLU A 244 9.69 -15.51 -13.76
CA GLU A 244 8.48 -15.61 -14.55
C GLU A 244 7.22 -15.40 -13.71
N PHE A 245 6.15 -14.90 -14.33
CA PHE A 245 4.85 -14.76 -13.69
C PHE A 245 4.07 -16.08 -13.74
N GLN A 246 4.13 -16.83 -12.64
CA GLN A 246 3.49 -18.14 -12.47
C GLN A 246 2.55 -18.16 -11.25
N PRO A 247 1.33 -17.59 -11.34
CA PRO A 247 0.37 -17.62 -10.23
C PRO A 247 0.01 -19.01 -9.71
N ASP A 248 0.12 -20.06 -10.53
CA ASP A 248 -0.16 -21.45 -10.13
C ASP A 248 0.75 -21.94 -8.98
N ARG A 249 1.90 -21.29 -8.73
CA ARG A 249 2.73 -21.52 -7.51
C ARG A 249 1.91 -21.39 -6.23
N PHE A 250 0.87 -20.55 -6.25
CA PHE A 250 0.02 -20.24 -5.11
C PHE A 250 -1.30 -21.05 -5.07
N ALA A 251 -1.47 -22.06 -5.94
CA ALA A 251 -2.69 -22.86 -6.02
C ALA A 251 -3.06 -23.54 -4.69
N ASN A 252 -2.06 -23.96 -3.92
CA ASN A 252 -2.23 -24.60 -2.61
C ASN A 252 -2.04 -23.61 -1.44
N GLY A 253 -2.07 -22.30 -1.72
CA GLY A 253 -1.90 -21.23 -0.74
C GLY A 253 -0.44 -20.78 -0.56
N ALA A 254 -0.26 -19.59 0.04
CA ALA A 254 1.04 -18.93 0.18
C ALA A 254 2.07 -19.72 1.00
N ALA A 255 1.63 -20.46 2.01
CA ALA A 255 2.53 -21.25 2.85
C ALA A 255 3.14 -22.45 2.10
N ALA A 256 2.49 -22.94 1.04
CA ALA A 256 2.94 -24.07 0.24
C ALA A 256 3.62 -23.64 -1.08
N ALA A 257 3.82 -22.34 -1.30
CA ALA A 257 4.30 -21.81 -2.58
C ALA A 257 5.80 -22.02 -2.81
N CYS A 258 6.56 -22.20 -1.73
CA CYS A 258 8.00 -22.45 -1.77
C CYS A 258 8.44 -23.20 -0.51
N GLU A 259 9.59 -23.87 -0.58
CA GLU A 259 10.24 -24.51 0.56
C GLU A 259 11.68 -24.00 0.71
N PRO A 260 12.06 -23.47 1.88
CA PRO A 260 11.23 -23.30 3.07
C PRO A 260 10.25 -22.13 2.95
N SER A 261 9.04 -22.27 3.52
CA SER A 261 7.94 -21.30 3.36
C SER A 261 8.25 -19.87 3.78
N HIS A 262 9.21 -19.65 4.68
CA HIS A 262 9.66 -18.32 5.12
C HIS A 262 10.51 -17.59 4.08
N MET A 263 10.77 -18.19 2.91
CA MET A 263 11.38 -17.50 1.77
C MET A 263 10.37 -16.62 1.01
N TYR A 264 9.07 -16.75 1.32
CA TYR A 264 8.02 -15.86 0.85
C TYR A 264 7.55 -14.91 1.95
N LEU A 265 7.96 -13.64 1.88
CA LEU A 265 7.78 -12.61 2.93
C LEU A 265 7.15 -11.31 2.41
N PRO A 266 6.05 -11.34 1.63
CA PRO A 266 5.45 -10.15 1.02
C PRO A 266 4.96 -9.12 2.05
N PHE A 267 4.64 -9.57 3.27
CA PHE A 267 4.16 -8.75 4.39
C PHE A 267 5.13 -8.78 5.59
N GLY A 268 6.34 -9.32 5.39
CA GLY A 268 7.28 -9.63 6.47
C GLY A 268 6.89 -10.85 7.31
N HIS A 269 7.55 -11.03 8.45
CA HIS A 269 7.36 -12.16 9.35
C HIS A 269 7.63 -11.79 10.81
N GLY A 270 7.11 -12.60 11.74
CA GLY A 270 7.29 -12.45 13.18
C GLY A 270 6.45 -11.30 13.79
N PRO A 271 6.84 -10.80 14.99
CA PRO A 271 6.05 -9.82 15.76
C PRO A 271 5.85 -8.45 15.08
N ARG A 272 6.58 -8.19 14.00
CA ARG A 272 6.52 -6.97 13.19
C ARG A 272 6.04 -7.25 11.77
N ILE A 273 5.26 -8.31 11.58
CA ILE A 273 4.50 -8.56 10.35
C ILE A 273 3.55 -7.39 10.07
N CYS A 274 3.25 -7.13 8.80
CA CYS A 274 2.39 -6.03 8.39
C CYS A 274 1.01 -6.11 9.06
N ALA A 275 0.71 -5.12 9.91
CA ALA A 275 -0.59 -5.02 10.57
C ALA A 275 -1.75 -4.83 9.57
N GLY A 276 -1.47 -4.28 8.38
CA GLY A 276 -2.44 -4.04 7.33
C GLY A 276 -2.64 -5.19 6.34
N GLN A 277 -1.98 -6.34 6.51
CA GLN A 277 -2.00 -7.45 5.52
C GLN A 277 -3.41 -7.85 5.10
N ASN A 278 -4.33 -8.04 6.06
CA ASN A 278 -5.70 -8.47 5.76
C ASN A 278 -6.48 -7.39 5.01
N LEU A 279 -6.32 -6.13 5.40
CA LEU A 279 -6.96 -5.00 4.73
C LEU A 279 -6.45 -4.85 3.29
N ALA A 280 -5.13 -4.89 3.10
CA ALA A 280 -4.51 -4.82 1.78
C ALA A 280 -5.01 -5.93 0.86
N MET A 281 -5.05 -7.19 1.33
CA MET A 281 -5.57 -8.30 0.52
C MET A 281 -7.05 -8.13 0.17
N MET A 282 -7.87 -7.56 1.05
CA MET A 282 -9.27 -7.26 0.75
C MET A 282 -9.40 -6.14 -0.30
N GLU A 283 -8.71 -5.02 -0.10
CA GLU A 283 -8.72 -3.88 -1.02
C GLU A 283 -8.25 -4.28 -2.42
N LEU A 284 -7.14 -5.03 -2.51
CA LEU A 284 -6.60 -5.52 -3.78
C LEU A 284 -7.62 -6.37 -4.53
N LYS A 285 -8.29 -7.30 -3.84
CA LYS A 285 -9.33 -8.14 -4.44
C LYS A 285 -10.51 -7.32 -4.92
N VAL A 286 -11.04 -6.40 -4.09
CA VAL A 286 -12.17 -5.54 -4.45
C VAL A 286 -11.84 -4.71 -5.68
N VAL A 287 -10.68 -4.02 -5.68
CA VAL A 287 -10.26 -3.17 -6.79
C VAL A 287 -10.10 -3.99 -8.07
N LEU A 288 -9.40 -5.13 -8.01
CA LEU A 288 -9.21 -5.99 -9.18
C LEU A 288 -10.52 -6.55 -9.72
N VAL A 289 -11.45 -7.01 -8.87
CA VAL A 289 -12.78 -7.45 -9.31
C VAL A 289 -13.53 -6.31 -10.02
N ARG A 290 -13.56 -5.11 -9.44
CA ARG A 290 -14.27 -3.97 -10.03
C ARG A 290 -13.66 -3.51 -11.35
N LEU A 291 -12.34 -3.61 -11.51
CA LEU A 291 -11.66 -3.28 -12.76
C LEU A 291 -11.85 -4.36 -13.82
N LEU A 292 -11.65 -5.63 -13.47
CA LEU A 292 -11.75 -6.76 -14.40
C LEU A 292 -13.19 -7.04 -14.82
N THR A 293 -14.21 -6.63 -14.07
CA THR A 293 -15.60 -6.74 -14.56
C THR A 293 -15.93 -5.71 -15.65
N LYS A 294 -15.19 -4.60 -15.74
CA LYS A 294 -15.54 -3.47 -16.60
C LYS A 294 -14.54 -3.18 -17.71
N PHE A 295 -13.29 -3.63 -17.57
CA PHE A 295 -12.20 -3.22 -18.45
C PHE A 295 -11.26 -4.37 -18.79
N SER A 296 -10.74 -4.34 -20.01
CA SER A 296 -9.59 -5.13 -20.45
C SER A 296 -8.36 -4.24 -20.56
N PHE A 297 -7.20 -4.81 -20.23
CA PHE A 297 -5.91 -4.13 -20.17
C PHE A 297 -4.93 -4.78 -21.13
N SER A 298 -4.20 -3.96 -21.90
CA SER A 298 -3.08 -4.42 -22.72
C SER A 298 -1.89 -3.48 -22.60
N ARG A 299 -0.69 -4.01 -22.89
CA ARG A 299 0.56 -3.26 -22.78
C ARG A 299 0.55 -2.09 -23.77
N SER A 300 0.82 -0.88 -23.27
CA SER A 300 1.02 0.27 -24.15
C SER A 300 2.34 0.13 -24.93
N PRO A 301 2.40 0.56 -26.20
CA PRO A 301 3.66 0.66 -26.94
C PRO A 301 4.71 1.54 -26.23
N GLY A 302 4.26 2.54 -25.46
CA GLY A 302 5.13 3.43 -24.68
C GLY A 302 5.58 2.86 -23.33
N TYR A 303 5.19 1.63 -22.98
CA TYR A 303 5.58 1.01 -21.72
C TYR A 303 7.10 0.74 -21.68
N ARG A 304 7.75 1.21 -20.60
CA ARG A 304 9.17 0.97 -20.32
C ARG A 304 9.29 0.30 -18.96
N HIS A 305 9.74 -0.96 -18.95
CA HIS A 305 9.92 -1.71 -17.71
C HIS A 305 11.13 -1.17 -16.94
N ALA A 306 10.89 -0.52 -15.81
CA ALA A 306 11.94 0.01 -14.92
C ALA A 306 11.43 0.08 -13.48
N PRO A 307 11.48 -1.03 -12.71
CA PRO A 307 11.19 -1.00 -11.28
C PRO A 307 12.25 -0.16 -10.56
N LEU A 308 11.82 0.88 -9.84
CA LEU A 308 12.72 1.73 -9.04
C LEU A 308 12.32 1.64 -7.57
N PHE A 309 13.32 1.59 -6.69
CA PHE A 309 13.11 1.65 -5.25
C PHE A 309 13.11 3.11 -4.77
N ARG A 310 11.93 3.63 -4.40
CA ARG A 310 11.75 4.95 -3.76
C ARG A 310 10.91 4.79 -2.50
N LEU A 311 11.49 4.12 -1.49
CA LEU A 311 10.78 3.59 -0.31
C LEU A 311 9.84 2.41 -0.63
N THR A 312 9.19 2.42 -1.79
CA THR A 312 8.52 1.26 -2.40
C THR A 312 9.09 0.93 -3.78
N ILE A 313 8.91 -0.29 -4.27
CA ILE A 313 9.16 -0.62 -5.69
C ILE A 313 8.00 -0.08 -6.54
N GLU A 314 8.29 0.96 -7.32
CA GLU A 314 7.33 1.62 -8.20
C GLU A 314 7.81 1.69 -9.67
N PRO A 315 6.91 1.87 -10.65
CA PRO A 315 7.29 2.02 -12.05
C PRO A 315 7.99 3.36 -12.32
N GLY A 316 9.28 3.33 -12.67
CA GLY A 316 10.12 4.52 -12.79
C GLY A 316 9.71 5.51 -13.89
N PHE A 317 9.06 5.02 -14.94
CA PHE A 317 8.53 5.83 -16.06
C PHE A 317 6.99 5.84 -16.10
N GLY A 318 6.34 5.49 -14.98
CA GLY A 318 4.90 5.27 -14.92
C GLY A 318 4.47 3.95 -15.56
N MET A 319 3.15 3.69 -15.54
CA MET A 319 2.55 2.46 -16.06
C MET A 319 1.47 2.76 -17.09
N PRO A 320 1.84 3.18 -18.32
CA PRO A 320 0.86 3.37 -19.38
C PRO A 320 0.32 2.00 -19.83
N LEU A 321 -1.00 1.82 -19.68
CA LEU A 321 -1.76 0.68 -20.20
C LEU A 321 -2.82 1.17 -21.18
N VAL A 322 -3.09 0.37 -22.21
CA VAL A 322 -4.28 0.54 -23.04
C VAL A 322 -5.44 -0.08 -22.27
N VAL A 323 -6.52 0.69 -22.10
CA VAL A 323 -7.69 0.28 -21.34
C VAL A 323 -8.89 0.28 -22.28
N THR A 324 -9.49 -0.89 -22.46
CA THR A 324 -10.69 -1.07 -23.30
C THR A 324 -11.88 -1.36 -22.38
N LYS A 325 -12.93 -0.53 -22.46
CA LYS A 325 -14.19 -0.80 -21.75
C LYS A 325 -14.86 -2.03 -22.36
N LEU A 326 -15.30 -2.95 -21.50
CA LEU A 326 -16.04 -4.13 -21.89
C LEU A 326 -17.55 -3.85 -22.01
N PRO A 327 -18.28 -4.64 -22.81
CA PRO A 327 -19.72 -4.47 -23.03
C PRO A 327 -20.56 -4.44 -21.75
#